data_AF-A0A7S0FRA6-F1
#
_entry.id   AF-A0A7S0FRA6-F1
#
_cell.length_a   1.000
_cell.length_b   1.000
_cell.length_c   1.000
_cell.angle_alpha   90.00
_cell.angle_beta   90.00
_cell.angle_gamma   90.00
#
_symmetry.space_group_name_H-M   'P 1'
#
loop_
_entity.id
_entity.type
_entity.pdbx_description
1 polymer ?
#
loop_
_entity_poly.entity_id
_entity_poly.type
_entity_poly.pdbx_seq_one_letter_code
_entity_poly.pdbx_strand_id
1 'polypeptide(L)'
;NSPTPMRPLMSSRTWPPYHLLCRAALTLVAELPWRVVALAGRAAVSLSGTRLAEAVDANVPKLFFLFMARGVLHNEEVWSRFFSSARLGVDYEAFVHCTDKAHCEHTIKDQTRFWIIRTVPSEWCKDLVSPMNALLVAATSNRTAGNPHDKFIFVSETTVPVKPFRHVQQRFLDDGSKSTFCVRPWQFWAWHNARDVAVKHDQWLVLSGEHIARALSAKPLPREMNKQLTPLHWAGVEWLLPMLYR
;
A
#
# COMPACT_ATOMS: atom_id res chain seq x y z
N ASN A 1 -41.16 -39.84 29.60
CA ASN A 1 -40.73 -38.67 28.79
C ASN A 1 -39.85 -37.78 29.63
N SER A 2 -38.54 -38.05 29.62
CA SER A 2 -37.53 -37.27 30.34
C SER A 2 -36.59 -36.66 29.29
N PRO A 3 -36.23 -35.36 29.37
CA PRO A 3 -35.44 -34.71 28.34
C PRO A 3 -33.95 -35.02 28.52
N THR A 4 -33.30 -35.40 27.42
CA THR A 4 -31.86 -35.65 27.30
C THR A 4 -31.07 -34.33 27.32
N PRO A 5 -29.94 -34.22 28.03
CA PRO A 5 -29.15 -32.99 28.05
C PRO A 5 -28.30 -32.83 26.77
N MET A 6 -28.31 -31.63 26.19
CA MET A 6 -27.44 -31.25 25.06
C MET A 6 -25.98 -31.13 25.49
N ARG A 7 -25.07 -31.72 24.72
CA ARG A 7 -23.61 -31.50 24.82
C ARG A 7 -23.19 -30.26 24.01
N PRO A 8 -22.21 -29.48 24.48
CA PRO A 8 -21.68 -28.35 23.72
C PRO A 8 -20.71 -28.80 22.62
N LEU A 9 -20.89 -28.30 21.40
CA LEU A 9 -19.90 -28.37 20.32
C LEU A 9 -18.76 -27.38 20.61
N MET A 10 -17.60 -27.90 21.03
CA MET A 10 -16.32 -27.21 20.85
C MET A 10 -15.77 -27.54 19.46
N SER A 11 -15.63 -26.54 18.60
CA SER A 11 -14.90 -26.62 17.33
C SER A 11 -13.82 -25.55 17.30
N SER A 12 -12.68 -25.81 17.95
CA SER A 12 -11.45 -25.06 17.75
C SER A 12 -10.75 -25.57 16.49
N ARG A 13 -11.01 -24.95 15.34
CA ARG A 13 -10.15 -25.11 14.16
C ARG A 13 -8.98 -24.14 14.30
N THR A 14 -7.86 -24.66 14.78
CA THR A 14 -6.56 -24.01 14.71
C THR A 14 -6.09 -23.99 13.25
N TRP A 15 -5.90 -22.80 12.69
CA TRP A 15 -5.26 -22.61 11.40
C TRP A 15 -3.74 -22.86 11.54
N PRO A 16 -3.08 -23.49 10.54
CA PRO A 16 -1.64 -23.71 10.60
C PRO A 16 -0.86 -22.39 10.43
N PRO A 17 0.31 -22.24 11.07
CA PRO A 17 1.13 -21.04 10.99
C PRO A 17 1.91 -21.00 9.67
N TYR A 18 1.46 -20.16 8.73
CA TYR A 18 2.26 -19.75 7.56
C TYR A 18 3.31 -18.71 7.99
N HIS A 19 4.28 -19.10 8.83
CA HIS A 19 5.37 -18.24 9.31
C HIS A 19 6.73 -18.95 9.29
N LEU A 20 7.02 -19.70 8.24
CA LEU A 20 8.39 -20.10 7.95
C LEU A 20 8.60 -19.99 6.45
N LEU A 21 9.42 -19.02 6.03
CA LEU A 21 10.31 -19.04 4.87
C LEU A 21 10.88 -17.62 4.64
N CYS A 22 11.56 -17.07 5.65
CA CYS A 22 12.57 -16.02 5.43
C CYS A 22 13.92 -16.72 5.31
N ARG A 23 14.37 -17.05 4.09
CA ARG A 23 15.76 -17.46 3.85
C ARG A 23 16.33 -16.87 2.56
N ALA A 24 17.41 -16.13 2.78
CA ALA A 24 18.67 -16.01 2.05
C ALA A 24 18.69 -15.82 0.52
N ALA A 25 19.18 -14.66 0.10
CA ALA A 25 20.19 -14.54 -0.96
C ALA A 25 21.09 -13.31 -0.72
N LEU A 26 22.35 -13.55 -0.38
CA LEU A 26 23.47 -12.60 -0.43
C LEU A 26 24.10 -12.72 -1.82
N THR A 27 24.41 -11.60 -2.50
CA THR A 27 25.80 -11.21 -2.85
C THR A 27 25.88 -9.88 -3.61
N LEU A 28 26.88 -9.09 -3.18
CA LEU A 28 27.70 -8.06 -3.81
C LEU A 28 27.09 -6.86 -4.56
N VAL A 29 27.35 -5.71 -3.95
CA VAL A 29 27.36 -4.35 -4.49
C VAL A 29 28.61 -4.13 -5.36
N ALA A 30 28.43 -3.50 -6.52
CA ALA A 30 29.47 -2.71 -7.15
C ALA A 30 28.91 -1.31 -7.45
N GLU A 31 29.50 -0.33 -6.78
CA GLU A 31 29.39 1.12 -6.95
C GLU A 31 29.67 1.54 -8.40
N LEU A 32 28.96 2.55 -8.93
CA LEU A 32 29.58 3.65 -9.69
C LEU A 32 28.65 4.90 -9.74
N PRO A 33 29.22 6.12 -9.80
CA PRO A 33 28.60 7.38 -9.43
C PRO A 33 27.84 8.08 -10.56
N TRP A 34 26.78 8.79 -10.17
CA TRP A 34 25.99 9.68 -11.01
C TRP A 34 26.68 11.04 -11.13
N ARG A 35 27.10 11.45 -12.34
CA ARG A 35 27.29 12.86 -12.70
C ARG A 35 26.86 13.15 -14.14
N VAL A 36 25.72 13.82 -14.23
CA VAL A 36 25.36 14.97 -15.08
C VAL A 36 25.97 15.09 -16.49
N VAL A 37 25.11 15.07 -17.52
CA VAL A 37 25.13 16.08 -18.61
C VAL A 37 23.69 16.43 -19.01
N ALA A 38 23.43 17.73 -19.05
CA ALA A 38 22.18 18.35 -19.43
C ALA A 38 21.98 18.40 -20.96
N LEU A 39 20.73 18.11 -21.35
CA LEU A 39 19.91 18.79 -22.36
C LEU A 39 20.58 19.28 -23.66
N ALA A 40 20.41 18.48 -24.71
CA ALA A 40 20.33 18.98 -26.09
C ALA A 40 18.94 19.58 -26.32
N GLY A 41 18.91 20.79 -26.88
CA GLY A 41 17.67 21.49 -27.24
C GLY A 41 16.91 20.84 -28.40
N ARG A 42 15.63 21.23 -28.53
CA ARG A 42 14.93 21.28 -29.82
C ARG A 42 13.66 22.11 -29.72
N ALA A 43 13.38 22.76 -30.84
CA ALA A 43 12.35 23.74 -31.12
C ALA A 43 10.92 23.29 -30.74
N ALA A 44 10.15 24.23 -30.20
CA ALA A 44 8.71 24.10 -30.06
C ALA A 44 8.04 24.33 -31.43
N VAL A 45 7.52 23.26 -32.02
CA VAL A 45 6.50 23.34 -33.07
C VAL A 45 5.16 23.51 -32.34
N SER A 46 4.54 24.67 -32.54
CA SER A 46 3.18 24.96 -32.09
C SER A 46 2.20 24.20 -32.98
N LEU A 47 1.49 23.23 -32.40
CA LEU A 47 0.29 22.64 -33.00
C LEU A 47 -0.85 22.83 -32.00
N SER A 48 -1.67 23.84 -32.28
CA SER A 48 -2.98 24.05 -31.66
C SER A 48 -3.90 22.88 -31.98
N GLY A 49 -3.97 21.93 -31.05
CA GLY A 49 -5.06 20.98 -30.93
C GLY A 49 -5.66 21.13 -29.55
N THR A 50 -6.67 22.00 -29.41
CA THR A 50 -7.45 22.17 -28.18
C THR A 50 -8.21 20.88 -27.89
N ARG A 51 -7.56 19.92 -27.22
CA ARG A 51 -8.27 18.98 -26.37
C ARG A 51 -8.79 19.79 -25.20
N LEU A 52 -10.08 20.08 -25.19
CA LEU A 52 -10.81 20.39 -23.96
C LEU A 52 -10.65 19.17 -23.06
N ALA A 53 -9.58 19.15 -22.27
CA ALA A 53 -9.52 18.34 -21.07
C ALA A 53 -10.66 18.87 -20.21
N GLU A 54 -11.81 18.18 -20.28
CA GLU A 54 -12.91 18.35 -19.36
C GLU A 54 -12.29 18.34 -17.98
N ALA A 55 -12.30 19.50 -17.32
CA ALA A 55 -11.77 19.64 -15.98
C ALA A 55 -12.65 18.75 -15.10
N VAL A 56 -12.22 17.50 -14.92
CA VAL A 56 -12.85 16.55 -14.02
C VAL A 56 -12.99 17.29 -12.70
N ASP A 57 -14.24 17.54 -12.32
CA ASP A 57 -14.59 18.40 -11.20
C ASP A 57 -13.79 17.95 -9.98
N ALA A 58 -12.82 18.78 -9.57
CA ALA A 58 -11.93 18.49 -8.45
C ALA A 58 -12.73 18.28 -7.14
N ASN A 59 -14.03 18.56 -7.16
CA ASN A 59 -14.97 18.39 -6.08
C ASN A 59 -15.53 16.97 -5.90
N VAL A 60 -15.31 16.02 -6.82
CA VAL A 60 -15.79 14.64 -6.61
C VAL A 60 -14.71 13.79 -5.93
N PRO A 61 -14.99 13.22 -4.73
CA PRO A 61 -14.05 12.33 -4.05
C PRO A 61 -13.85 11.01 -4.81
N LYS A 62 -12.62 10.51 -4.85
CA LYS A 62 -12.24 9.28 -5.55
C LYS A 62 -11.55 8.27 -4.64
N LEU A 63 -11.50 7.02 -5.10
CA LEU A 63 -10.71 5.96 -4.51
C LEU A 63 -9.41 5.72 -5.29
N PHE A 64 -8.28 5.72 -4.60
CA PHE A 64 -6.96 5.39 -5.14
C PHE A 64 -6.57 4.00 -4.66
N PHE A 65 -6.54 3.02 -5.56
CA PHE A 65 -6.09 1.67 -5.26
C PHE A 65 -4.58 1.56 -5.51
N LEU A 66 -3.83 1.24 -4.45
CA LEU A 66 -2.37 1.24 -4.43
C LEU A 66 -1.90 -0.21 -4.28
N PHE A 67 -1.66 -0.85 -5.43
CA PHE A 67 -1.24 -2.24 -5.52
C PHE A 67 0.27 -2.36 -5.31
N MET A 68 0.65 -3.23 -4.40
CA MET A 68 2.01 -3.73 -4.29
C MET A 68 2.06 -5.12 -4.89
N ALA A 69 2.92 -5.31 -5.89
CA ALA A 69 3.10 -6.56 -6.60
C ALA A 69 4.58 -6.94 -6.63
N ARG A 70 4.90 -8.23 -6.67
CA ARG A 70 6.27 -8.65 -6.97
C ARG A 70 6.57 -8.51 -8.47
N GLY A 71 5.72 -9.07 -9.31
CA GLY A 71 5.88 -9.06 -10.77
C GLY A 71 4.62 -9.40 -11.56
N VAL A 72 3.51 -9.76 -10.90
CA VAL A 72 2.24 -10.11 -11.55
C VAL A 72 1.08 -9.70 -10.65
N LEU A 73 -0.07 -9.38 -11.25
CA LEU A 73 -1.32 -9.15 -10.53
C LEU A 73 -2.22 -10.39 -10.67
N HIS A 74 -2.07 -11.37 -9.76
CA HIS A 74 -2.74 -12.67 -9.87
C HIS A 74 -4.26 -12.60 -10.05
N ASN A 75 -4.90 -11.58 -9.47
CA ASN A 75 -6.34 -11.40 -9.51
C ASN A 75 -6.78 -10.25 -10.46
N GLU A 76 -5.99 -9.94 -11.50
CA GLU A 76 -6.28 -8.84 -12.44
C GLU A 76 -7.71 -8.90 -12.99
N GLU A 77 -8.17 -10.08 -13.41
CA GLU A 77 -9.53 -10.25 -13.97
C GLU A 77 -10.62 -9.97 -12.92
N VAL A 78 -10.40 -10.39 -11.67
CA VAL A 78 -11.33 -10.14 -10.56
C VAL A 78 -11.41 -8.66 -10.26
N TRP A 79 -10.27 -7.97 -10.20
CA TRP A 79 -10.22 -6.51 -10.04
C TRP A 79 -10.84 -5.78 -11.23
N SER A 80 -10.65 -6.29 -12.44
CA SER A 80 -11.24 -5.73 -13.66
C SER A 80 -12.77 -5.79 -13.62
N ARG A 81 -13.34 -6.90 -13.14
CA ARG A 81 -14.79 -7.02 -12.87
C ARG A 81 -15.23 -6.13 -11.72
N PHE A 82 -14.47 -6.04 -10.64
CA PHE A 82 -14.79 -5.15 -9.52
C PHE A 82 -14.92 -3.69 -10.00
N PHE A 83 -14.03 -3.24 -10.86
CA PHE A 83 -14.05 -1.89 -11.41
C PHE A 83 -15.04 -1.67 -12.56
N SER A 84 -15.71 -2.71 -13.09
CA SER A 84 -16.50 -2.57 -14.32
C SER A 84 -17.71 -1.65 -14.19
N SER A 85 -18.17 -1.38 -12.96
CA SER A 85 -19.26 -0.44 -12.67
C SER A 85 -18.80 0.98 -12.33
N ALA A 86 -17.50 1.27 -12.44
CA ALA A 86 -16.89 2.52 -12.01
C ALA A 86 -16.12 3.19 -13.17
N ARG A 87 -16.09 4.52 -13.18
CA ARG A 87 -15.40 5.32 -14.21
C ARG A 87 -13.96 5.59 -13.79
N LEU A 88 -13.01 5.12 -14.59
CA LEU A 88 -11.59 5.40 -14.41
C LEU A 88 -11.33 6.92 -14.47
N GLY A 89 -10.52 7.44 -13.54
CA GLY A 89 -10.18 8.86 -13.44
C GLY A 89 -11.27 9.74 -12.79
N VAL A 90 -12.49 9.21 -12.60
CA VAL A 90 -13.59 9.93 -11.94
C VAL A 90 -13.97 9.27 -10.61
N ASP A 91 -14.28 7.98 -10.61
CA ASP A 91 -14.68 7.26 -9.40
C ASP A 91 -13.48 6.59 -8.71
N TYR A 92 -12.46 6.20 -9.49
CA TYR A 92 -11.23 5.61 -8.98
C TYR A 92 -10.02 5.80 -9.90
N GLU A 93 -8.84 5.57 -9.34
CA GLU A 93 -7.58 5.37 -10.05
C GLU A 93 -6.84 4.16 -9.43
N ALA A 94 -6.04 3.45 -10.22
CA ALA A 94 -5.30 2.28 -9.75
C ALA A 94 -3.82 2.35 -10.15
N PHE A 95 -2.95 2.31 -9.14
CA PHE A 95 -1.50 2.40 -9.28
C PHE A 95 -0.87 1.09 -8.84
N VAL A 96 0.17 0.65 -9.53
CA VAL A 96 0.89 -0.59 -9.22
C VAL A 96 2.37 -0.30 -9.05
N HIS A 97 2.93 -0.65 -7.90
CA HIS A 97 4.36 -0.76 -7.71
C HIS A 97 4.75 -2.23 -7.85
N CYS A 98 5.81 -2.48 -8.62
CA CYS A 98 6.36 -3.81 -8.80
C CYS A 98 7.83 -3.85 -8.40
N THR A 99 8.26 -4.90 -7.69
CA THR A 99 9.70 -5.16 -7.49
C THR A 99 10.40 -5.53 -8.79
N ASP A 100 9.71 -6.26 -9.67
CA ASP A 100 10.12 -6.57 -11.04
C ASP A 100 9.18 -5.87 -12.02
N LYS A 101 9.57 -4.66 -12.44
CA LYS A 101 8.76 -3.82 -13.33
C LYS A 101 8.54 -4.47 -14.69
N ALA A 102 9.60 -5.01 -15.28
CA ALA A 102 9.56 -5.57 -16.62
C ALA A 102 8.60 -6.76 -16.68
N HIS A 103 8.62 -7.61 -15.64
CA HIS A 103 7.66 -8.71 -15.54
C HIS A 103 6.21 -8.21 -15.38
N CYS A 104 5.98 -7.17 -14.59
CA CYS A 104 4.65 -6.57 -14.47
C CYS A 104 4.15 -5.97 -15.80
N GLU A 105 5.00 -5.24 -16.52
CA GLU A 105 4.67 -4.66 -17.84
C GLU A 105 4.36 -5.75 -18.87
N HIS A 106 4.95 -6.94 -18.74
CA HIS A 106 4.63 -8.06 -19.61
C HIS A 106 3.35 -8.81 -19.21
N THR A 107 3.06 -8.91 -17.92
CA THR A 107 1.98 -9.79 -17.40
C THR A 107 0.65 -9.07 -17.16
N ILE A 108 0.67 -7.79 -16.79
CA ILE A 108 -0.55 -6.99 -16.58
C ILE A 108 -1.09 -6.57 -17.95
N LYS A 109 -2.29 -7.05 -18.28
CA LYS A 109 -2.89 -6.87 -19.62
C LYS A 109 -3.48 -5.49 -19.80
N ASP A 110 -4.21 -4.97 -18.80
CA ASP A 110 -4.87 -3.68 -18.85
C ASP A 110 -4.02 -2.57 -18.21
N GLN A 111 -2.93 -2.19 -18.87
CA GLN A 111 -2.07 -1.09 -18.42
C GLN A 111 -2.74 0.28 -18.48
N THR A 112 -3.87 0.40 -19.21
CA THR A 112 -4.66 1.64 -19.23
C THR A 112 -5.39 1.88 -17.92
N ARG A 113 -5.76 0.79 -17.23
CA ARG A 113 -6.42 0.80 -15.92
C ARG A 113 -5.46 0.71 -14.75
N PHE A 114 -4.41 -0.11 -14.87
CA PHE A 114 -3.42 -0.35 -13.82
C PHE A 114 -2.12 0.37 -14.15
N TRP A 115 -1.92 1.55 -13.56
CA TRP A 115 -0.77 2.40 -13.87
C TRP A 115 0.47 1.93 -13.12
N ILE A 116 1.38 1.29 -13.84
CA ILE A 116 2.64 0.79 -13.28
C ILE A 116 3.59 1.97 -13.04
N ILE A 117 3.88 2.24 -11.77
CA ILE A 117 4.78 3.33 -11.38
C ILE A 117 6.25 2.91 -11.52
N ARG A 118 7.15 3.88 -11.39
CA ARG A 118 8.58 3.58 -11.31
C ARG A 118 8.88 2.74 -10.07
N THR A 119 9.59 1.63 -10.26
CA THR A 119 10.06 0.79 -9.15
C THR A 119 11.01 1.56 -8.25
N VAL A 120 10.75 1.46 -6.95
CA VAL A 120 11.73 1.76 -5.90
C VAL A 120 12.26 0.45 -5.30
N PRO A 121 13.56 0.35 -4.99
CA PRO A 121 14.13 -0.81 -4.34
C PRO A 121 13.42 -1.11 -3.02
N SER A 122 13.07 -2.37 -2.81
CA SER A 122 12.52 -2.89 -1.57
C SER A 122 12.94 -4.33 -1.40
N GLU A 123 12.95 -4.80 -0.16
CA GLU A 123 13.17 -6.21 0.15
C GLU A 123 12.10 -6.68 1.14
N TRP A 124 11.61 -7.90 0.90
CA TRP A 124 10.62 -8.54 1.74
C TRP A 124 11.06 -8.52 3.22
N CYS A 125 10.14 -8.16 4.10
CA CYS A 125 10.39 -7.98 5.55
C CYS A 125 11.46 -6.94 5.95
N LYS A 126 12.09 -6.22 5.01
CA LYS A 126 13.06 -5.16 5.35
C LYS A 126 12.55 -3.77 5.06
N ASP A 127 11.92 -3.56 3.92
CA ASP A 127 11.42 -2.24 3.52
C ASP A 127 10.14 -2.34 2.68
N LEU A 128 9.00 -2.25 3.35
CA LEU A 128 7.70 -2.12 2.69
C LEU A 128 7.26 -0.66 2.53
N VAL A 129 7.79 0.23 3.38
CA VAL A 129 7.34 1.62 3.48
C VAL A 129 7.79 2.43 2.27
N SER A 130 8.97 2.17 1.72
CA SER A 130 9.45 2.86 0.51
C SER A 130 8.52 2.65 -0.70
N PRO A 131 8.13 1.41 -1.07
CA PRO A 131 7.08 1.18 -2.07
C PRO A 131 5.76 1.89 -1.78
N MET A 132 5.30 1.83 -0.52
CA MET A 132 4.04 2.48 -0.13
C MET A 132 4.09 3.99 -0.33
N ASN A 133 5.19 4.64 0.05
CA ASN A 133 5.39 6.07 -0.15
C ASN A 133 5.52 6.43 -1.64
N ALA A 134 6.18 5.59 -2.45
CA ALA A 134 6.27 5.81 -3.89
C ALA A 134 4.89 5.78 -4.57
N LEU A 135 4.01 4.86 -4.13
CA LEU A 135 2.61 4.80 -4.58
C LEU A 135 1.83 6.07 -4.19
N LEU A 136 1.99 6.56 -2.96
CA LEU A 136 1.37 7.82 -2.52
C LEU A 136 1.85 9.02 -3.33
N VAL A 137 3.16 9.13 -3.58
CA VAL A 137 3.72 10.20 -4.42
C VAL A 137 3.12 10.12 -5.83
N ALA A 138 3.09 8.95 -6.45
CA ALA A 138 2.53 8.79 -7.79
C ALA A 138 1.03 9.14 -7.86
N ALA A 139 0.25 8.74 -6.85
CA ALA A 139 -1.18 9.04 -6.77
C ALA A 139 -1.48 10.53 -6.51
N THR A 140 -0.50 11.31 -6.04
CA THR A 140 -0.67 12.74 -5.69
C THR A 140 0.04 13.69 -6.66
N SER A 141 1.05 13.25 -7.41
CA SER A 141 1.98 14.12 -8.14
C SER A 141 1.36 14.97 -9.26
N ASN A 142 0.24 14.54 -9.83
CA ASN A 142 -0.38 15.19 -10.99
C ASN A 142 -1.64 16.00 -10.64
N ARG A 143 -1.84 16.36 -9.37
CA ARG A 143 -3.10 16.95 -8.91
C ARG A 143 -2.87 18.38 -8.40
N THR A 144 -3.45 19.35 -9.12
CA THR A 144 -3.43 20.78 -8.80
C THR A 144 -4.15 21.11 -7.49
N ALA A 145 -5.19 20.33 -7.15
CA ALA A 145 -5.81 20.26 -5.83
C ALA A 145 -6.58 18.93 -5.73
N GLY A 146 -6.11 17.99 -4.91
CA GLY A 146 -6.86 16.76 -4.62
C GLY A 146 -8.14 17.06 -3.83
N ASN A 147 -9.12 16.16 -3.87
CA ASN A 147 -10.30 16.29 -3.03
C ASN A 147 -9.95 15.89 -1.59
N PRO A 148 -10.32 16.66 -0.56
CA PRO A 148 -10.00 16.33 0.83
C PRO A 148 -10.60 14.99 1.31
N HIS A 149 -11.65 14.50 0.63
CA HIS A 149 -12.30 13.24 0.91
C HIS A 149 -11.79 12.06 0.06
N ASP A 150 -10.75 12.28 -0.76
CA ASP A 150 -10.09 11.19 -1.48
C ASP A 150 -9.54 10.14 -0.51
N LYS A 151 -9.62 8.87 -0.92
CA LYS A 151 -9.20 7.72 -0.13
C LYS A 151 -8.16 6.90 -0.85
N PHE A 152 -7.18 6.42 -0.11
CA PHE A 152 -6.02 5.74 -0.67
C PHE A 152 -5.85 4.39 0.02
N ILE A 153 -5.99 3.33 -0.75
CA ILE A 153 -6.24 1.97 -0.29
C ILE A 153 -5.06 1.09 -0.70
N PHE A 154 -4.28 0.65 0.28
CA PHE A 154 -3.18 -0.29 0.01
C PHE A 154 -3.69 -1.72 -0.10
N VAL A 155 -3.27 -2.41 -1.15
CA VAL A 155 -3.63 -3.81 -1.43
C VAL A 155 -2.42 -4.59 -1.98
N SER A 156 -2.38 -5.90 -1.74
CA SER A 156 -1.38 -6.79 -2.35
C SER A 156 -1.86 -7.33 -3.69
N GLU A 157 -0.93 -7.91 -4.46
CA GLU A 157 -1.24 -8.73 -5.63
C GLU A 157 -2.21 -9.90 -5.36
N THR A 158 -2.24 -10.40 -4.12
CA THR A 158 -3.09 -11.54 -3.69
C THR A 158 -4.44 -11.11 -3.13
N THR A 159 -4.68 -9.81 -2.95
CA THR A 159 -5.93 -9.31 -2.36
C THR A 159 -7.10 -9.48 -3.34
N VAL A 160 -8.26 -9.87 -2.81
CA VAL A 160 -9.51 -10.06 -3.56
C VAL A 160 -10.63 -9.21 -2.93
N PRO A 161 -11.36 -8.39 -3.72
CA PRO A 161 -12.51 -7.66 -3.20
C PRO A 161 -13.70 -8.60 -2.96
N VAL A 162 -14.26 -8.57 -1.75
CA VAL A 162 -15.41 -9.41 -1.34
C VAL A 162 -16.75 -8.65 -1.31
N LYS A 163 -16.73 -7.36 -1.65
CA LYS A 163 -17.92 -6.50 -1.76
C LYS A 163 -17.90 -5.79 -3.12
N PRO A 164 -19.07 -5.43 -3.69
CA PRO A 164 -19.12 -4.65 -4.93
C PRO A 164 -18.50 -3.25 -4.77
N PHE A 165 -18.02 -2.67 -5.88
CA PHE A 165 -17.37 -1.36 -5.87
C PHE A 165 -18.22 -0.27 -5.22
N ARG A 166 -19.50 -0.18 -5.57
CA ARG A 166 -20.42 0.83 -5.00
C ARG A 166 -20.50 0.76 -3.48
N HIS A 167 -20.52 -0.44 -2.93
CA HIS A 167 -20.54 -0.63 -1.47
C HIS A 167 -19.24 -0.15 -0.82
N VAL A 168 -18.08 -0.47 -1.43
CA VAL A 168 -16.77 -0.02 -0.96
C VAL A 168 -16.63 1.50 -1.05
N GLN A 169 -17.04 2.08 -2.18
CA GLN A 169 -17.05 3.52 -2.43
C GLN A 169 -17.87 4.26 -1.39
N GLN A 170 -19.14 3.88 -1.22
CA GLN A 170 -20.01 4.49 -0.21
C GLN A 170 -19.38 4.39 1.19
N ARG A 171 -18.96 3.18 1.59
CA ARG A 171 -18.41 2.96 2.93
C ARG A 171 -17.19 3.84 3.26
N PHE A 172 -16.31 4.06 2.29
CA PHE A 172 -15.11 4.87 2.52
C PHE A 172 -15.37 6.37 2.35
N LEU A 173 -16.25 6.79 1.45
CA LEU A 173 -16.54 8.20 1.24
C LEU A 173 -17.47 8.80 2.31
N ASP A 174 -18.32 7.98 2.96
CA ASP A 174 -19.19 8.42 4.07
C ASP A 174 -18.39 8.98 5.26
N ASP A 175 -17.17 8.49 5.47
CA ASP A 175 -16.25 8.95 6.54
C ASP A 175 -15.01 9.62 5.93
N GLY A 176 -15.24 10.48 4.93
CA GLY A 176 -14.24 11.04 4.02
C GLY A 176 -12.98 11.62 4.67
N SER A 177 -13.04 12.09 5.92
CA SER A 177 -11.87 12.62 6.65
C SER A 177 -11.02 11.57 7.39
N LYS A 178 -11.55 10.37 7.69
CA LYS A 178 -10.85 9.40 8.55
C LYS A 178 -10.04 8.36 7.78
N SER A 179 -8.92 7.95 8.37
CA SER A 179 -8.20 6.75 7.94
C SER A 179 -8.74 5.51 8.64
N THR A 180 -8.60 4.34 8.03
CA THR A 180 -9.03 3.06 8.61
C THR A 180 -7.93 2.03 8.45
N PHE A 181 -7.51 1.43 9.57
CA PHE A 181 -6.51 0.35 9.61
C PHE A 181 -6.59 -0.38 10.95
N CYS A 182 -6.08 -1.60 10.98
CA CYS A 182 -6.08 -2.43 12.19
C CYS A 182 -4.85 -2.13 13.03
N VAL A 183 -5.06 -1.66 14.26
CA VAL A 183 -4.00 -1.49 15.25
C VAL A 183 -3.87 -2.78 16.06
N ARG A 184 -2.64 -3.30 16.16
CA ARG A 184 -2.35 -4.47 16.99
C ARG A 184 -2.53 -4.12 18.46
N PRO A 185 -2.91 -5.07 19.32
CA PRO A 185 -2.96 -4.86 20.76
C PRO A 185 -1.63 -4.36 21.36
N TRP A 186 -1.68 -3.69 22.51
CA TRP A 186 -0.56 -2.95 23.11
C TRP A 186 0.69 -3.79 23.41
N GLN A 187 0.55 -5.10 23.62
CA GLN A 187 1.69 -6.02 23.81
C GLN A 187 2.61 -6.11 22.57
N PHE A 188 2.14 -5.66 21.42
CA PHE A 188 2.89 -5.60 20.18
C PHE A 188 3.52 -4.21 19.91
N TRP A 189 3.43 -3.28 20.86
CA TRP A 189 3.98 -1.94 20.70
C TRP A 189 5.39 -1.86 21.29
N ALA A 190 6.14 -0.83 20.90
CA ALA A 190 7.48 -0.57 21.43
C ALA A 190 7.65 0.90 21.85
N TRP A 191 8.45 1.15 22.88
CA TRP A 191 9.04 2.45 23.15
C TRP A 191 10.05 2.80 22.07
N HIS A 192 10.00 4.05 21.60
CA HIS A 192 11.01 4.68 20.77
C HIS A 192 11.72 5.75 21.59
N ASN A 193 13.04 5.61 21.77
CA ASN A 193 13.87 6.53 22.55
C ASN A 193 13.34 6.83 23.98
N ALA A 194 12.65 5.86 24.61
CA ALA A 194 12.04 5.98 25.94
C ALA A 194 11.08 7.17 26.14
N ARG A 195 10.60 7.79 25.05
CA ARG A 195 9.71 8.96 25.08
C ARG A 195 8.43 8.72 24.29
N ASP A 196 8.57 8.12 23.12
CA ASP A 196 7.47 7.94 22.19
C ASP A 196 7.03 6.48 22.14
N VAL A 197 5.77 6.24 21.76
CA VAL A 197 5.23 4.88 21.57
C VAL A 197 5.12 4.59 20.07
N ALA A 198 5.87 3.59 19.62
CA ALA A 198 5.72 2.97 18.31
C ALA A 198 4.57 1.96 18.34
N VAL A 199 3.44 2.38 17.78
CA VAL A 199 2.23 1.56 17.67
C VAL A 199 2.35 0.63 16.46
N LYS A 200 2.20 -0.67 16.69
CA LYS A 200 2.16 -1.65 15.60
C LYS A 200 0.77 -1.72 14.99
N HIS A 201 0.70 -1.67 13.67
CA HIS A 201 -0.53 -1.82 12.90
C HIS A 201 -0.31 -2.80 11.73
N ASP A 202 -1.40 -3.24 11.12
CA ASP A 202 -1.35 -4.05 9.91
C ASP A 202 -0.92 -3.19 8.71
N GLN A 203 -0.23 -3.81 7.75
CA GLN A 203 0.27 -3.09 6.56
C GLN A 203 -0.84 -2.57 5.64
N TRP A 204 -2.02 -3.20 5.70
CA TRP A 204 -3.17 -2.85 4.87
C TRP A 204 -3.97 -1.75 5.53
N LEU A 205 -4.03 -0.61 4.86
CA LEU A 205 -4.60 0.60 5.41
C LEU A 205 -5.28 1.44 4.33
N VAL A 206 -6.27 2.21 4.78
CA VAL A 206 -6.97 3.21 3.98
C VAL A 206 -6.69 4.57 4.57
N LEU A 207 -6.05 5.46 3.82
CA LEU A 207 -5.73 6.81 4.25
C LEU A 207 -6.66 7.85 3.65
N SER A 208 -6.95 8.88 4.43
CA SER A 208 -7.48 10.14 3.90
C SER A 208 -6.37 11.02 3.32
N GLY A 209 -6.76 11.98 2.47
CA GLY A 209 -5.81 12.94 1.87
C GLY A 209 -4.96 13.69 2.90
N GLU A 210 -5.55 14.10 4.03
CA GLU A 210 -4.80 14.77 5.11
C GLU A 210 -3.70 13.88 5.70
N HIS A 211 -4.00 12.61 5.98
CA HIS A 211 -3.01 11.69 6.55
C HIS A 211 -1.89 11.37 5.57
N ILE A 212 -2.14 11.47 4.26
CA ILE A 212 -1.09 11.32 3.24
C ILE A 212 -0.19 12.53 3.21
N ALA A 213 -0.74 13.74 3.26
CA ALA A 213 0.08 14.94 3.34
C ALA A 213 1.00 14.88 4.58
N ARG A 214 0.50 14.38 5.71
CA ARG A 214 1.31 14.12 6.91
C ARG A 214 2.35 13.02 6.70
N ALA A 215 1.99 11.91 6.07
CA ALA A 215 2.91 10.79 5.81
C ALA A 215 4.06 11.20 4.87
N LEU A 216 3.77 11.99 3.82
CA LEU A 216 4.74 12.45 2.84
C LEU A 216 5.60 13.62 3.35
N SER A 217 5.09 14.42 4.29
CA SER A 217 5.87 15.49 4.93
C SER A 217 6.66 15.02 6.16
N ALA A 218 6.38 13.81 6.67
CA ALA A 218 7.11 13.24 7.78
C ALA A 218 8.60 13.09 7.42
N LYS A 219 9.47 13.48 8.35
CA LYS A 219 10.90 13.23 8.21
C LYS A 219 11.12 11.71 8.10
N PRO A 220 11.92 11.23 7.15
CA PRO A 220 12.25 9.82 7.07
C PRO A 220 12.78 9.34 8.41
N LEU A 221 12.16 8.30 8.97
CA LEU A 221 12.69 7.66 10.15
C LEU A 221 14.02 7.00 9.77
N PRO A 222 15.01 6.95 10.69
CA PRO A 222 16.26 6.26 10.43
C PRO A 222 15.96 4.82 9.94
N ARG A 223 16.67 4.35 8.92
CA ARG A 223 16.54 2.95 8.40
C ARG A 223 16.62 1.90 9.50
N GLU A 224 17.26 2.26 10.61
CA GLU A 224 17.53 1.42 11.76
C GLU A 224 16.63 1.76 12.96
N MET A 225 15.44 2.35 12.73
CA MET A 225 14.51 2.66 13.81
C MET A 225 14.22 1.42 14.66
N ASN A 226 14.10 0.23 14.05
CA ASN A 226 13.90 -1.02 14.77
C ASN A 226 15.00 -1.32 15.81
N LYS A 227 16.22 -0.77 15.65
CA LYS A 227 17.30 -0.87 16.65
C LYS A 227 17.09 0.04 17.85
N GLN A 228 16.24 1.05 17.73
CA GLN A 228 15.87 2.03 18.76
C GLN A 228 14.54 1.68 19.45
N LEU A 229 13.89 0.59 19.03
CA LEU A 229 12.62 0.13 19.58
C LEU A 229 12.87 -0.82 20.75
N THR A 230 12.27 -0.52 21.89
CA THR A 230 12.25 -1.39 23.07
C THR A 230 10.81 -1.83 23.33
N PRO A 231 10.46 -3.12 23.33
CA PRO A 231 9.08 -3.55 23.55
C PRO A 231 8.46 -2.94 24.82
N LEU A 232 7.21 -2.47 24.76
CA LEU A 232 6.50 -1.95 25.96
C LEU A 232 6.27 -3.05 26.99
N HIS A 233 6.05 -4.27 26.52
CA HIS A 233 5.93 -5.46 27.34
C HIS A 233 6.88 -6.53 26.82
N TRP A 234 7.46 -7.31 27.73
CA TRP A 234 8.25 -8.48 27.38
C TRP A 234 7.29 -9.58 26.89
N ALA A 235 6.88 -9.51 25.63
CA ALA A 235 5.89 -10.43 25.04
C ALA A 235 6.51 -11.75 24.55
N GLY A 236 7.51 -12.28 25.27
CA GLY A 236 8.15 -13.56 24.93
C GLY A 236 8.78 -13.59 23.53
N VAL A 237 8.91 -14.79 22.97
CA VAL A 237 9.70 -15.11 21.76
C VAL A 237 9.33 -14.35 20.48
N GLU A 238 8.17 -13.68 20.40
CA GLU A 238 7.73 -12.96 19.19
C GLU A 238 8.62 -11.76 18.84
N TRP A 239 9.24 -11.10 19.82
CA TRP A 239 10.24 -10.04 19.59
C TRP A 239 11.68 -10.58 19.51
N LEU A 240 11.94 -11.76 20.07
CA LEU A 240 13.26 -12.39 20.01
C LEU A 240 13.57 -12.93 18.62
N LEU A 241 12.60 -13.44 17.87
CA LEU A 241 12.87 -13.98 16.53
C LEU A 241 13.39 -12.92 15.53
N PRO A 242 12.92 -11.66 15.53
CA PRO A 242 13.56 -10.62 14.71
C PRO A 242 14.91 -10.12 15.26
N MET A 243 15.15 -10.17 16.58
CA MET A 243 16.39 -9.67 17.19
C MET A 243 17.53 -10.68 17.22
N LEU A 244 17.24 -11.97 17.40
CA LEU A 244 18.22 -13.06 17.47
C LEU A 244 18.69 -13.55 16.09
N TYR A 245 18.01 -13.14 15.01
CA TYR A 245 18.29 -13.55 13.64
C TYR A 245 18.94 -12.40 12.84
N ARG A 246 19.82 -11.62 13.50
CA ARG A 246 20.77 -10.71 12.87
C ARG A 246 21.99 -11.45 12.34
#